data_AF-A0A842TCP8-F1
#
_entry.id   AF-A0A842TCP8-F1
#
_cell.length_a   1.000
_cell.length_b   1.000
_cell.length_c   1.000
_cell.angle_alpha   90.00
_cell.angle_beta   90.00
_cell.angle_gamma   90.00
#
_symmetry.space_group_name_H-M   'P 1'
#
loop_
_entity.id
_entity.type
_entity.pdbx_description
1 polymer ?
#
loop_
_entity_poly.entity_id
_entity_poly.type
_entity_poly.pdbx_seq_one_letter_code
_entity_poly.pdbx_strand_id
1 'polypeptide(L)'
;MSENHEKTVECPYCGELLSKPYWAHVQEKHPEEYEKKQTWINLFKDYKGMGMEKAVSLQVIGELFNVDPEEVRFFLEQNNVL
;
A
#
# COMPACT_ATOMS: atom_id res chain seq x y z
N MET A 1 -23.02 17.41 15.48
CA MET A 1 -21.90 16.56 15.93
C MET A 1 -21.32 15.97 14.67
N SER A 2 -20.11 16.39 14.28
CA SER A 2 -19.51 15.93 13.04
C SER A 2 -19.04 14.49 13.27
N GLU A 3 -19.81 13.51 12.78
CA GLU A 3 -19.36 12.13 12.66
C GLU A 3 -18.26 12.08 11.59
N ASN A 4 -17.05 12.46 12.00
CA ASN A 4 -15.84 12.15 11.28
C ASN A 4 -15.69 10.63 11.37
N HIS A 5 -16.27 9.93 10.40
CA HIS A 5 -15.95 8.53 10.13
C HIS A 5 -14.51 8.48 9.61
N GLU A 6 -13.55 8.76 10.49
CA GLU A 6 -12.15 8.41 10.28
C GLU A 6 -12.15 6.89 10.16
N LYS A 7 -12.13 6.39 8.92
CA LYS A 7 -12.02 4.97 8.63
C LYS A 7 -10.66 4.51 9.17
N THR A 8 -10.66 4.09 10.42
CA THR A 8 -9.52 3.44 11.05
C THR A 8 -9.35 2.08 10.38
N VAL A 9 -8.12 1.80 9.98
CA VAL A 9 -7.70 0.56 9.39
C VAL A 9 -6.71 -0.08 10.33
N GLU A 10 -6.94 -1.35 10.61
CA GLU A 10 -6.02 -2.15 11.40
C GLU A 10 -4.76 -2.42 10.59
N CYS A 11 -3.59 -2.13 11.17
CA CYS A 11 -2.31 -2.47 10.56
C CYS A 11 -2.21 -3.99 10.38
N PRO A 12 -1.94 -4.50 9.17
CA PRO A 12 -1.88 -5.95 8.94
C PRO A 12 -0.70 -6.65 9.62
N TYR A 13 0.24 -5.90 10.22
CA TYR A 13 1.45 -6.43 10.84
C TYR A 13 1.46 -6.36 12.37
N CYS A 14 0.85 -5.32 12.98
CA CYS A 14 0.81 -5.15 14.43
C CYS A 14 -0.59 -5.11 15.03
N GLY A 15 -1.65 -4.99 14.23
CA GLY A 15 -3.01 -4.84 14.75
C GLY A 15 -3.35 -3.45 15.30
N GLU A 16 -2.47 -2.46 15.12
CA GLU A 16 -2.75 -1.09 15.59
C GLU A 16 -3.81 -0.42 14.70
N LEU A 17 -4.78 0.26 15.33
CA LEU A 17 -5.83 1.00 14.63
C LEU A 17 -5.27 2.34 14.14
N LEU A 18 -5.14 2.49 12.82
CA LEU A 18 -4.50 3.63 12.18
C LEU A 18 -5.46 4.36 11.26
N SER A 19 -5.36 5.69 11.21
CA SER A 19 -6.05 6.48 10.21
C SER A 19 -5.33 6.35 8.85
N LYS A 20 -6.10 6.18 7.76
CA LYS A 20 -5.51 6.22 6.41
C LYS A 20 -4.88 7.61 6.18
N PRO A 21 -3.65 7.69 5.62
CA PRO A 21 -2.81 6.60 5.13
C PRO A 21 -2.02 5.88 6.24
N TYR A 22 -2.25 4.58 6.42
CA TYR A 22 -1.59 3.77 7.46
C TYR A 22 -0.19 3.26 7.04
N TRP A 23 0.17 3.39 5.76
CA TRP A 23 1.45 2.93 5.22
C TRP A 23 2.66 3.65 5.81
N ALA A 24 2.50 4.91 6.23
CA ALA A 24 3.55 5.64 6.94
C ALA A 24 3.93 4.97 8.27
N HIS A 25 2.94 4.43 9.00
CA HIS A 25 3.20 3.65 10.21
C HIS A 25 3.91 2.34 9.88
N VAL A 26 3.51 1.63 8.83
CA VAL A 26 4.18 0.38 8.42
C VAL A 26 5.64 0.66 8.07
N GLN A 27 5.92 1.75 7.35
CA GLN A 27 7.28 2.15 7.02
C GLN A 27 8.14 2.47 8.26
N GLU A 28 7.55 3.12 9.28
CA GLU A 28 8.28 3.52 10.50
C GLU A 28 8.44 2.36 11.50
N LYS A 29 7.37 1.58 11.73
CA LYS A 29 7.31 0.55 12.78
C LYS A 29 7.65 -0.85 12.28
N HIS A 30 7.43 -1.12 11.00
CA HIS A 30 7.68 -2.42 10.38
C HIS A 30 8.51 -2.29 9.10
N PRO A 31 9.70 -1.68 9.14
CA PRO A 31 10.54 -1.51 7.95
C PRO A 31 10.83 -2.85 7.26
N GLU A 32 11.07 -3.92 8.03
CA GLU A 32 11.33 -5.27 7.50
C GLU A 32 10.14 -5.84 6.71
N GLU A 33 8.92 -5.52 7.11
CA GLU A 33 7.71 -5.93 6.38
C GLU A 33 7.44 -5.00 5.20
N TYR A 34 7.68 -3.69 5.39
CA TYR A 34 7.53 -2.68 4.37
C TYR A 34 8.44 -2.98 3.17
N GLU A 35 9.70 -3.37 3.40
CA GLU A 35 10.67 -3.75 2.37
C GLU A 35 10.31 -5.03 1.60
N LYS A 36 9.37 -5.86 2.10
CA LYS A 36 8.94 -7.06 1.37
C LYS A 36 8.12 -6.67 0.15
N LYS A 37 8.39 -7.30 -1.00
CA LYS A 37 7.59 -7.14 -2.22
C LYS A 37 6.11 -7.46 -2.03
N GLN A 38 5.75 -8.23 -1.01
CA GLN A 38 4.35 -8.45 -0.61
C GLN A 38 3.59 -7.15 -0.31
N THR A 39 4.29 -6.13 0.20
CA THR A 39 3.74 -4.79 0.46
C THR A 39 3.25 -4.10 -0.82
N TRP A 40 3.88 -4.35 -1.97
CA TRP A 40 3.46 -3.81 -3.26
C TRP A 40 2.04 -4.28 -3.62
N ILE A 41 1.70 -5.53 -3.32
CA ILE A 41 0.36 -6.10 -3.55
C ILE A 41 -0.68 -5.39 -2.70
N ASN A 42 -0.38 -5.20 -1.42
CA ASN A 42 -1.29 -4.58 -0.47
C ASN A 42 -1.49 -3.09 -0.80
N LEU A 43 -0.41 -2.35 -1.08
CA LEU A 43 -0.46 -0.95 -1.54
C LEU A 43 -1.29 -0.81 -2.81
N PHE A 44 -1.04 -1.66 -3.80
CA PHE A 44 -1.77 -1.61 -5.06
C PHE A 44 -3.27 -1.83 -4.85
N LYS A 45 -3.65 -2.87 -4.08
CA LYS A 45 -5.06 -3.12 -3.74
C LYS A 45 -5.70 -1.95 -3.00
N ASP A 46 -4.96 -1.33 -2.09
CA ASP A 46 -5.44 -0.18 -1.34
C ASP A 46 -5.67 1.04 -2.24
N TYR A 47 -4.70 1.36 -3.10
CA TYR A 47 -4.80 2.44 -4.09
C TYR A 47 -5.95 2.20 -5.05
N LYS A 48 -6.09 0.98 -5.57
CA LYS A 48 -7.24 0.57 -6.39
C LYS A 48 -8.57 0.70 -5.64
N GLY A 49 -8.62 0.29 -4.37
CA GLY A 49 -9.80 0.41 -3.51
C GLY A 49 -10.20 1.86 -3.19
N MET A 50 -9.24 2.79 -3.26
CA MET A 50 -9.49 4.23 -3.16
C MET A 50 -9.90 4.88 -4.50
N GLY A 51 -10.02 4.10 -5.58
CA GLY A 51 -10.37 4.60 -6.90
C GLY A 51 -9.20 5.13 -7.72
N MET A 52 -7.95 4.89 -7.29
CA MET A 52 -6.77 5.29 -8.04
C MET A 52 -6.62 4.46 -9.32
N GLU A 53 -6.13 5.09 -10.39
CA GLU A 53 -5.84 4.40 -11.65
C GLU A 53 -4.67 3.42 -11.50
N LYS A 54 -4.68 2.35 -12.32
CA LYS A 54 -3.64 1.32 -12.30
C LYS A 54 -2.25 1.93 -12.53
N ALA A 55 -2.11 2.76 -13.56
CA ALA A 55 -0.83 3.38 -13.91
C ALA A 55 -0.29 4.28 -12.79
N VAL A 56 -1.16 5.11 -12.19
CA VAL A 56 -0.80 5.97 -11.05
C VAL A 56 -0.39 5.14 -9.84
N SER A 57 -1.15 4.08 -9.53
CA SER A 57 -0.83 3.19 -8.41
C SER A 57 0.55 2.53 -8.58
N LEU A 58 0.88 2.09 -9.79
CA LEU A 58 2.19 1.51 -10.11
C LEU A 58 3.32 2.53 -9.98
N GLN A 59 3.10 3.76 -10.47
CA GLN A 59 4.08 4.84 -10.35
C GLN A 59 4.36 5.19 -8.89
N VAL A 60 3.32 5.40 -8.08
CA VAL A 60 3.47 5.73 -6.66
C VAL A 60 4.23 4.63 -5.91
N ILE A 61 3.94 3.35 -6.17
CA ILE A 61 4.69 2.24 -5.56
C ILE A 61 6.16 2.26 -6.03
N GLY A 62 6.41 2.47 -7.33
CA GLY A 62 7.77 2.59 -7.85
C GLY A 62 8.56 3.71 -7.17
N GLU A 63 7.94 4.88 -6.99
CA GLU A 63 8.55 6.02 -6.29
C GLU A 63 8.80 5.72 -4.81
N LEU A 64 7.86 5.07 -4.11
CA LEU A 64 7.99 4.73 -2.69
C LEU A 64 9.14 3.77 -2.40
N PHE A 65 9.40 2.83 -3.32
CA PHE A 65 10.43 1.81 -3.17
C PHE A 65 11.69 2.10 -3.98
N ASN A 66 11.74 3.22 -4.69
CA ASN A 66 12.82 3.58 -5.62
C ASN A 66 13.13 2.44 -6.61
N VAL A 67 12.08 1.88 -7.20
CA VAL A 67 12.14 0.80 -8.21
C VAL A 67 11.36 1.20 -9.46
N ASP A 68 11.65 0.54 -10.57
CA ASP A 68 10.94 0.82 -11.82
C ASP A 68 9.46 0.40 -11.72
N PRO A 69 8.50 1.24 -12.14
CA PRO A 69 7.07 0.88 -12.14
C PRO A 69 6.75 -0.38 -12.96
N GLU A 70 7.55 -0.71 -13.99
CA GLU A 70 7.43 -1.98 -14.71
C GLU A 70 7.84 -3.19 -13.86
N GLU A 71 8.84 -3.04 -12.97
CA GLU A 71 9.19 -4.12 -12.02
C GLU A 71 8.02 -4.39 -11.07
N VAL A 72 7.39 -3.33 -10.56
CA VAL A 72 6.18 -3.45 -9.73
C VAL A 72 5.06 -4.13 -10.51
N ARG A 73 4.82 -3.72 -11.76
CA ARG A 73 3.80 -4.33 -12.63
C ARG A 73 4.06 -5.82 -12.80
N PHE A 74 5.28 -6.18 -13.18
CA PHE A 74 5.67 -7.56 -13.41
C PHE A 74 5.47 -8.40 -12.16
N PHE A 75 5.89 -7.90 -10.98
CA PHE A 75 5.68 -8.60 -9.72
C PHE A 75 4.19 -8.83 -9.42
N LEU A 76 3.34 -7.83 -9.65
CA LEU A 76 1.90 -7.93 -9.43
C LEU A 76 1.23 -8.92 -10.41
N GLU A 77 1.66 -8.96 -11.67
CA GLU A 77 1.22 -9.93 -12.68
C GLU A 77 1.63 -11.36 -12.30
N GLN A 78 2.87 -11.58 -11.84
CA GLN A 78 3.33 -12.89 -11.34
C GLN A 78 2.51 -13.40 -10.15
N ASN A 79 1.94 -12.48 -9.36
CA ASN A 79 1.11 -12.80 -8.19
C ASN A 79 -0.40 -12.81 -8.49
N ASN A 80 -0.82 -12.73 -9.76
CA ASN A 80 -2.23 -12.71 -10.19
C ASN A 80 -3.05 -11.57 -9.55
N VAL A 81 -2.42 -10.42 -9.31
CA VAL A 81 -3.08 -9.22 -8.77
C VAL A 81 -3.55 -8.30 -9.89
N LEU A 82 -2.82 -8.32 -11.02
CA LEU A 82 -3.09 -7.59 -12.25
C LEU A 82 -3.49 -8.55 -13.37
#